data_AF-A0A1V9XQK2-F1
#
_entry.id   AF-A0A1V9XQK2-F1
#
_cell.length_a   1.000
_cell.length_b   1.000
_cell.length_c   1.000
_cell.angle_alpha   90.00
_cell.angle_beta   90.00
_cell.angle_gamma   90.00
#
_symmetry.space_group_name_H-M   'P 1'
#
loop_
_entity.id
_entity.type
_entity.pdbx_description
1 polymer ?
#
loop_
_entity_poly.entity_id
_entity_poly.type
_entity_poly.pdbx_seq_one_letter_code
_entity_poly.pdbx_strand_id
1 'polypeptide(L)'
;MCANEVFKIAYCCYPELKSYASFNDSYGIFTNTHEAERLPDCMACSIKPRNLTFKAETTLIDVLNFLKESLQYQMVNPGATTTTELGRRTLYMPGVAALEEVTRENLGKTLAGRQ
;
A
#
# COMPACT_ATOMS: atom_id res chain seq x y z
N MET A 1 -25.05 -12.37 -1.95
CA MET A 1 -24.89 -10.93 -1.67
C MET A 1 -24.14 -10.21 -2.78
N CYS A 2 -22.88 -10.54 -3.08
CA CYS A 2 -22.09 -9.82 -4.09
C CYS A 2 -22.74 -9.74 -5.48
N ALA A 3 -23.26 -10.85 -6.03
CA ALA A 3 -23.94 -10.85 -7.33
C ALA A 3 -25.17 -9.94 -7.40
N ASN A 4 -25.91 -9.84 -6.28
CA ASN A 4 -27.06 -8.95 -6.17
C ASN A 4 -26.63 -7.47 -6.20
N GLU A 5 -25.54 -7.12 -5.51
CA GLU A 5 -25.00 -5.75 -5.55
C GLU A 5 -24.43 -5.41 -6.93
N VAL A 6 -23.78 -6.37 -7.61
CA VAL A 6 -23.37 -6.21 -9.02
C VAL A 6 -24.57 -5.92 -9.91
N PHE A 7 -25.68 -6.67 -9.76
CA PHE A 7 -26.89 -6.45 -10.52
C PHE A 7 -27.49 -5.05 -10.25
N LYS A 8 -27.57 -4.64 -8.99
CA LYS A 8 -28.04 -3.30 -8.61
C LYS A 8 -27.20 -2.18 -9.24
N ILE A 9 -25.87 -2.32 -9.21
CA ILE A 9 -24.94 -1.35 -9.80
C ILE A 9 -25.08 -1.34 -11.33
N ALA A 10 -25.16 -2.51 -11.96
CA ALA A 10 -25.20 -2.63 -13.41
C ALA A 10 -26.51 -2.11 -14.03
N TYR A 11 -27.64 -2.29 -13.35
CA TYR A 11 -28.96 -1.93 -13.84
C TYR A 11 -29.58 -0.72 -13.14
N CYS A 12 -28.88 -0.13 -12.17
CA CYS A 12 -29.36 0.99 -11.35
C CYS A 12 -30.77 0.76 -10.76
N CYS A 13 -31.13 -0.49 -10.49
CA CYS A 13 -32.51 -0.86 -10.17
C CYS A 13 -32.86 -0.69 -8.68
N TYR A 14 -31.85 -0.52 -7.82
CA TYR A 14 -32.02 -0.34 -6.38
C TYR A 14 -30.75 0.29 -5.79
N PRO A 15 -30.83 1.03 -4.65
CA PRO A 15 -29.65 1.48 -3.92
C PRO A 15 -28.71 0.32 -3.54
N GLU A 16 -27.42 0.55 -3.74
CA GLU A 16 -26.36 -0.37 -3.39
C GLU A 16 -26.15 -0.46 -1.86
N LEU A 17 -25.61 -1.59 -1.43
CA LEU A 17 -25.14 -1.78 -0.07
C LEU A 17 -24.04 -0.76 0.26
N LYS A 18 -24.23 -0.04 1.36
CA LYS A 18 -23.25 0.92 1.86
C LYS A 18 -22.08 0.19 2.54
N SER A 19 -21.02 -0.04 1.78
CA SER A 19 -19.66 -0.46 2.18
C SER A 19 -19.45 -1.88 2.74
N TYR A 20 -20.21 -2.35 3.75
CA TYR A 20 -19.88 -3.60 4.42
C TYR A 20 -21.10 -4.34 4.97
N ALA A 21 -21.05 -5.66 4.87
CA ALA A 21 -22.00 -6.56 5.48
C ALA A 21 -21.25 -7.79 6.02
N SER A 22 -21.32 -8.00 7.33
CA SER A 22 -20.84 -9.24 7.96
C SER A 22 -21.96 -10.26 8.06
N PHE A 23 -21.59 -11.51 7.85
CA PHE A 23 -22.46 -12.67 8.03
C PHE A 23 -21.86 -13.56 9.12
N ASN A 24 -22.70 -14.04 10.03
CA ASN A 24 -22.31 -14.99 11.07
C ASN A 24 -23.41 -16.05 11.21
N ASP A 25 -23.00 -17.32 11.21
CA ASP A 25 -23.88 -18.49 11.35
C ASP A 25 -23.51 -19.40 12.55
N SER A 26 -22.56 -18.98 13.40
CA SER A 26 -22.02 -19.82 14.48
C SER A 26 -23.02 -20.13 15.59
N TYR A 27 -23.96 -19.21 15.88
CA TYR A 27 -24.98 -19.37 16.93
C TYR A 27 -26.37 -18.95 16.44
N GLY A 28 -26.72 -19.35 15.22
CA GLY A 28 -27.88 -18.83 14.47
C GLY A 28 -27.46 -17.87 13.37
N ILE A 29 -28.40 -17.48 12.52
CA ILE A 29 -28.11 -16.67 11.32
C ILE A 29 -28.27 -15.19 11.64
N PHE A 30 -27.15 -14.46 11.58
CA PHE A 30 -27.12 -13.02 11.79
C PHE A 30 -26.38 -12.33 10.63
N THR A 31 -26.90 -11.19 10.21
CA THR A 31 -26.25 -10.30 9.24
C THR A 31 -26.23 -8.89 9.79
N ASN A 32 -25.06 -8.26 9.82
CA ASN A 32 -24.91 -6.87 10.22
C ASN A 32 -24.39 -6.06 9.03
N THR A 33 -25.13 -5.00 8.67
CA THR A 33 -24.74 -4.05 7.64
C THR A 33 -24.36 -2.73 8.27
N HIS A 34 -23.23 -2.15 7.90
CA HIS A 34 -22.80 -0.84 8.38
C HIS A 34 -22.02 -0.09 7.32
N GLU A 35 -22.07 1.24 7.41
CA GLU A 35 -21.30 2.14 6.56
C GLU A 35 -19.93 2.38 7.20
N ALA A 36 -18.90 1.68 6.73
CA ALA A 36 -17.51 1.85 7.12
C ALA A 36 -17.01 3.21 6.64
N GLU A 37 -16.52 4.01 7.58
CA GLU A 37 -16.01 5.35 7.28
C GLU A 37 -14.73 5.28 6.45
N ARG A 38 -14.65 6.15 5.42
CA ARG A 38 -13.43 6.32 4.65
C ARG A 38 -12.41 7.08 5.48
N LEU A 39 -11.29 6.43 5.79
CA LEU A 39 -10.14 7.09 6.40
C LEU A 39 -9.61 8.18 5.45
N PRO A 40 -9.57 9.47 5.87
CA PRO A 40 -9.13 10.58 5.01
C PRO A 40 -7.67 10.42 4.57
N ASP A 41 -6.91 9.76 5.44
CA ASP A 41 -5.51 9.47 5.29
C ASP A 41 -5.31 7.95 5.13
N CYS A 42 -6.10 7.30 4.26
CA CYS A 42 -5.83 5.92 3.85
C CYS A 42 -4.53 5.81 3.01
N MET A 43 -3.73 4.76 3.20
CA MET A 43 -2.52 4.51 2.41
C MET A 43 -2.79 4.10 0.96
N ALA A 44 -3.98 3.54 0.69
CA ALA A 44 -4.32 2.99 -0.61
C ALA A 44 -5.17 3.94 -1.47
N CYS A 45 -6.17 4.60 -0.87
CA CYS A 45 -7.15 5.41 -1.61
C CYS A 45 -7.05 6.92 -1.35
N SER A 46 -6.09 7.38 -0.53
CA SER A 46 -5.78 8.82 -0.40
C SER A 46 -4.73 9.23 -1.44
N ILE A 47 -4.85 10.46 -1.95
CA ILE A 47 -3.87 11.05 -2.88
C ILE A 47 -2.72 11.76 -2.15
N LYS A 48 -2.75 11.80 -0.82
CA LYS A 48 -1.74 12.50 -0.02
C LYS A 48 -0.48 11.63 0.14
N PRO A 49 0.71 12.15 -0.20
CA PRO A 49 1.96 11.45 0.09
C PRO A 49 2.19 11.34 1.60
N ARG A 50 2.97 10.34 2.01
CA ARG A 50 3.38 10.17 3.40
C ARG A 50 4.74 10.78 3.66
N ASN A 51 4.81 11.54 4.74
CA ASN A 51 6.07 12.02 5.26
C ASN A 51 6.70 10.90 6.09
N LEU A 52 7.89 10.48 5.67
CA LEU A 52 8.75 9.59 6.43
C LEU A 52 9.98 10.39 6.86
N THR A 53 10.42 10.20 8.10
CA THR A 53 11.57 10.92 8.64
C THR A 53 12.66 9.92 8.98
N PHE A 54 13.81 10.09 8.34
CA PHE A 54 15.01 9.27 8.55
C PHE A 54 16.21 10.18 8.74
N LYS A 55 17.25 9.67 9.40
CA LYS A 55 18.54 10.35 9.47
C LYS A 55 19.27 10.20 8.13
N ALA A 56 20.15 11.14 7.79
CA ALA A 56 20.88 11.12 6.52
C ALA A 56 21.80 9.89 6.39
N GLU A 57 22.23 9.32 7.51
CA GLU A 57 23.09 8.13 7.60
C GLU A 57 22.30 6.81 7.45
N THR A 58 20.97 6.87 7.47
CA THR A 58 20.10 5.69 7.31
C THR A 58 20.35 5.05 5.94
N THR A 59 20.46 3.73 5.89
CA THR A 59 20.66 3.02 4.62
C THR A 59 19.34 2.79 3.90
N LEU A 60 19.39 2.57 2.59
CA LEU A 60 18.19 2.24 1.81
C LEU A 60 17.53 0.95 2.30
N ILE A 61 18.32 -0.05 2.72
CA ILE A 61 17.77 -1.29 3.29
C ILE A 61 17.00 -1.05 4.59
N ASP A 62 17.48 -0.16 5.46
CA ASP A 62 16.78 0.18 6.71
C ASP A 62 15.42 0.82 6.43
N VAL A 63 15.33 1.69 5.42
CA VAL A 63 14.06 2.30 4.99
C VAL A 63 13.09 1.23 4.48
N LEU A 64 13.57 0.29 3.66
CA LEU A 64 12.71 -0.79 3.15
C LEU A 64 12.26 -1.74 4.26
N ASN A 65 13.13 -2.05 5.22
CA ASN A 65 12.78 -2.86 6.38
C ASN A 65 11.73 -2.16 7.25
N PHE A 66 11.86 -0.86 7.48
CA PHE A 66 10.82 -0.07 8.16
C PHE A 66 9.45 -0.19 7.47
N LEU A 67 9.40 -0.15 6.13
CA LEU A 67 8.15 -0.32 5.37
C LEU A 67 7.57 -1.74 5.46
N LYS A 68 8.41 -2.76 5.67
CA LYS A 68 7.97 -4.15 5.88
C LYS A 68 7.45 -4.39 7.29
N GLU A 69 8.18 -3.92 8.29
CA GLU A 69 7.96 -4.26 9.70
C GLU A 69 6.93 -3.35 10.38
N SER A 70 6.76 -2.13 9.89
CA SER A 70 5.79 -1.20 10.45
C SER A 70 4.38 -1.74 10.30
N LEU A 71 3.66 -1.84 11.42
CA LEU A 71 2.24 -2.22 11.46
C LEU A 71 1.34 -1.32 10.60
N GLN A 72 1.78 -0.10 10.31
CA GLN A 72 1.06 0.82 9.44
C GLN A 72 1.18 0.46 7.95
N TYR A 73 2.32 -0.10 7.53
CA TYR A 73 2.65 -0.29 6.13
C TYR A 73 2.61 -1.75 5.69
N GLN A 74 3.18 -2.66 6.49
CA GLN A 74 3.16 -4.12 6.30
C GLN A 74 3.45 -4.56 4.85
N MET A 75 4.38 -3.88 4.17
CA MET A 75 4.68 -4.17 2.76
C MET A 75 5.44 -5.49 2.64
N VAL A 76 5.08 -6.35 1.69
CA VAL A 76 5.75 -7.65 1.53
C VAL A 76 7.11 -7.49 0.84
N ASN A 77 7.14 -6.81 -0.32
CA ASN A 77 8.34 -6.65 -1.12
C ASN A 77 8.44 -5.23 -1.72
N PRO A 78 8.67 -4.20 -0.89
CA PRO A 78 8.69 -2.82 -1.34
C PRO A 78 9.83 -2.56 -2.32
N GLY A 79 9.50 -1.91 -3.43
CA GLY A 79 10.45 -1.25 -4.33
C GLY A 79 10.47 0.26 -4.08
N ALA A 80 11.57 0.91 -4.42
CA ALA A 80 11.74 2.35 -4.26
C ALA A 80 12.27 2.98 -5.55
N THR A 81 11.65 4.10 -5.92
CA THR A 81 12.07 4.96 -7.02
C THR A 81 12.09 6.40 -6.54
N THR A 82 12.98 7.22 -7.09
CA THR A 82 13.04 8.66 -6.81
C THR A 82 12.97 9.46 -8.10
N THR A 83 12.62 10.73 -7.99
CA THR A 83 12.71 11.69 -9.09
C THR A 83 13.81 12.68 -8.75
N THR A 84 14.85 12.73 -9.58
CA THR A 84 15.92 13.73 -9.49
C THR A 84 15.80 14.72 -10.65
N GLU A 85 16.64 15.76 -10.67
CA GLU A 85 16.71 16.72 -11.78
C GLU A 85 16.96 16.04 -13.14
N LEU A 86 17.65 14.90 -13.11
CA LEU A 86 18.00 14.10 -14.29
C LEU A 86 16.89 13.09 -14.69
N GLY A 87 15.74 13.12 -14.02
CA GLY A 87 14.60 12.25 -14.28
C GLY A 87 14.36 11.18 -13.20
N ARG A 88 13.52 10.20 -13.54
CA ARG A 88 13.16 9.10 -12.62
C ARG A 88 14.30 8.09 -12.53
N ARG A 89 14.65 7.69 -11.31
CA ARG A 89 15.67 6.69 -11.03
C ARG A 89 15.11 5.59 -10.14
N THR A 90 15.44 4.35 -10.46
CA THR A 90 15.11 3.19 -9.63
C THR A 90 16.17 3.01 -8.56
N LEU A 91 15.78 3.09 -7.28
CA LEU A 91 16.69 2.89 -6.16
C LEU A 91 16.84 1.41 -5.85
N TYR A 92 15.72 0.69 -5.79
CA TYR A 92 15.66 -0.76 -5.61
C TYR A 92 14.34 -1.32 -6.18
N MET A 93 14.40 -2.43 -6.91
CA MET A 93 13.21 -3.07 -7.47
C MET A 93 13.29 -4.59 -7.39
N PRO A 94 12.69 -5.22 -6.37
CA PRO A 94 12.83 -6.66 -6.15
C PRO A 94 11.94 -7.54 -7.04
N GLY A 95 10.93 -6.97 -7.70
CA GLY A 95 9.96 -7.72 -8.52
C GLY A 95 10.46 -8.10 -9.92
N VAL A 96 11.61 -7.57 -10.36
CA VAL A 96 12.15 -7.77 -11.71
C VAL A 96 13.62 -8.13 -11.59
N ALA A 97 13.99 -9.38 -11.87
CA ALA A 97 15.35 -9.91 -11.63
C ALA A 97 16.47 -9.03 -12.21
N ALA A 98 16.34 -8.60 -13.47
CA ALA A 98 17.34 -7.74 -14.11
C ALA A 98 17.51 -6.37 -13.42
N LEU A 99 16.43 -5.81 -12.86
CA LEU A 99 16.52 -4.56 -12.10
C LEU A 99 17.00 -4.80 -10.68
N GLU A 100 16.62 -5.91 -10.06
CA GLU A 100 17.01 -6.27 -8.72
C GLU A 100 18.54 -6.43 -8.64
N GLU A 101 19.15 -7.18 -9.57
CA GLU A 101 20.61 -7.38 -9.61
C GLU A 101 21.38 -6.06 -9.70
N VAL A 102 20.94 -5.17 -10.60
CA VAL A 102 21.60 -3.86 -10.83
C VAL A 102 21.35 -2.88 -9.69
N THR A 103 20.22 -2.97 -9.00
CA THR A 103 19.84 -2.03 -7.94
C THR A 103 20.18 -2.51 -6.53
N ARG A 104 20.54 -3.80 -6.36
CA ARG A 104 20.90 -4.40 -5.08
C ARG A 104 22.07 -3.69 -4.40
N GLU A 105 23.05 -3.21 -5.17
CA GLU A 105 24.20 -2.46 -4.63
C GLU A 105 23.80 -1.16 -3.91
N ASN A 106 22.64 -0.58 -4.25
CA ASN A 106 22.17 0.64 -3.61
C ASN A 106 21.61 0.41 -2.20
N LEU A 107 21.30 -0.83 -1.83
CA LEU A 107 20.71 -1.16 -0.53
C LEU A 107 21.61 -0.73 0.64
N GLY A 108 22.94 -0.87 0.48
CA GLY A 108 23.91 -0.47 1.50
C GLY A 108 24.26 1.03 1.50
N LYS A 109 23.77 1.80 0.52
CA LYS A 109 24.06 3.25 0.42
C LYS A 109 23.16 4.03 1.38
N THR A 110 23.70 5.12 1.92
CA THR A 110 22.97 6.02 2.81
C THR A 110 22.12 7.02 2.03
N LEU A 111 21.09 7.57 2.66
CA LEU A 111 20.23 8.60 2.06
C LEU A 111 20.99 9.90 1.70
N ALA A 112 22.10 10.18 2.39
CA ALA A 112 22.99 11.31 2.07
C ALA A 112 23.76 11.14 0.74
N GLY A 113 23.84 9.91 0.19
CA GLY A 113 24.49 9.66 -1.09
C GLY A 113 26.02 9.70 -1.07
N ARG A 114 26.69 9.48 0.08
CA ARG A 114 28.16 9.43 0.12
C ARG A 114 28.69 8.17 -0.57
N GLN A 115 29.15 8.34 -1.81
CA GLN A 115 30.36 7.72 -2.38
C GLN A 115 31.09 8.78 -3.20
#